data_AF-A0A1H9V272-F1
#
_entry.id   AF-A0A1H9V272-F1
#
_cell.length_a   1.000
_cell.length_b   1.000
_cell.length_c   1.000
_cell.angle_alpha   90.00
_cell.angle_beta   90.00
_cell.angle_gamma   90.00
#
_symmetry.space_group_name_H-M   'P 1'
#
loop_
_entity.id
_entity.type
_entity.pdbx_description
1 polymer ?
#
loop_
_entity_poly.entity_id
_entity_poly.type
_entity_poly.pdbx_seq_one_letter_code
_entity_poly.pdbx_strand_id
1 'polypeptide(L)' 'MEAGLSRLRLPARDFWRMTPRELAAALGLVTKHGAAPDRAGLSRMMMQFPDDEGDGG' A
#
# COMPACT_ATOMS: atom_id res chain seq x y z
N MET A 1 -0.99 -27.43 10.09
CA MET A 1 -0.74 -26.09 9.51
C MET A 1 -1.51 -26.01 8.19
N GLU A 2 -2.77 -25.59 8.21
CA GLU A 2 -3.52 -25.31 6.98
C GLU A 2 -3.56 -23.78 6.79
N ALA A 3 -2.44 -23.23 6.32
CA ALA A 3 -2.33 -21.82 5.95
C ALA A 3 -2.27 -21.66 4.42
N GLY A 4 -2.89 -22.57 3.66
CA GLY A 4 -2.77 -22.62 2.21
C GLY A 4 -4.13 -22.52 1.52
N LEU A 5 -4.26 -21.55 0.62
CA LEU A 5 -5.26 -21.44 -0.47
C LEU A 5 -6.74 -21.21 -0.07
N SER A 6 -7.28 -21.89 0.94
CA SER A 6 -8.73 -21.79 1.26
C SER A 6 -9.15 -20.44 1.84
N ARG A 7 -8.26 -19.75 2.56
CA ARG A 7 -8.57 -18.47 3.22
C ARG A 7 -8.51 -17.27 2.28
N LEU A 8 -7.72 -17.37 1.21
CA LEU A 8 -7.53 -16.30 0.23
C LEU A 8 -8.46 -16.42 -0.99
N ARG A 9 -9.07 -17.59 -1.21
CA ARG A 9 -9.90 -17.91 -2.38
C ARG A 9 -9.20 -17.60 -3.72
N LEU A 10 -7.86 -17.63 -3.73
CA LEU A 10 -7.05 -17.37 -4.92
C LEU A 10 -6.86 -18.65 -5.73
N PRO A 11 -6.89 -18.58 -7.07
CA PRO A 11 -6.47 -19.70 -7.90
C PRO A 11 -4.98 -19.98 -7.67
N ALA A 12 -4.59 -21.26 -7.64
CA ALA A 12 -3.23 -21.69 -7.27
C ALA A 12 -2.12 -21.02 -8.11
N ARG A 13 -2.39 -20.74 -9.39
CA ARG A 13 -1.46 -20.05 -10.28
C ARG A 13 -1.12 -18.64 -9.79
N ASP A 14 -2.11 -17.91 -9.30
CA ASP A 14 -1.89 -16.53 -8.85
C ASP A 14 -1.19 -16.53 -7.48
N PHE A 15 -1.51 -17.49 -6.61
CA PHE A 15 -0.79 -17.69 -5.35
C PHE A 15 0.72 -17.91 -5.56
N TRP A 16 1.11 -18.79 -6.51
CA TRP A 16 2.52 -19.04 -6.80
C TRP A 16 3.23 -17.93 -7.59
N ARG A 17 2.47 -17.02 -8.21
CA ARG A 17 3.03 -15.84 -8.90
C ARG A 17 3.19 -14.62 -7.97
N MET A 18 2.57 -14.65 -6.80
CA MET A 18 2.68 -13.56 -5.83
C MET A 18 4.08 -13.48 -5.25
N THR A 19 4.58 -12.25 -5.15
CA THR A 19 5.79 -11.95 -4.39
C THR A 19 5.53 -12.12 -2.89
N PRO A 20 6.56 -12.36 -2.05
CA PRO A 20 6.40 -12.45 -0.61
C PRO A 20 5.72 -11.22 0.02
N ARG A 21 5.92 -10.03 -0.57
CA ARG A 21 5.27 -8.78 -0.13
C ARG A 21 3.76 -8.77 -0.41
N GLU A 22 3.35 -9.26 -1.58
CA GLU A 22 1.93 -9.38 -1.95
C GLU A 22 1.23 -10.46 -1.12
N LEU A 23 1.91 -11.58 -0.85
CA LEU A 23 1.39 -12.62 0.04
C LEU A 23 1.19 -12.08 1.47
N ALA A 24 2.15 -11.32 2.01
CA ALA A 24 2.02 -10.68 3.31
C ALA A 24 0.84 -9.70 3.35
N ALA A 25 0.61 -8.94 2.28
CA ALA A 25 -0.53 -8.02 2.18
C ALA A 25 -1.87 -8.76 2.15
N ALA A 26 -1.97 -9.83 1.36
CA ALA A 26 -3.17 -10.64 1.23
C ALA A 26 -3.52 -11.38 2.55
N LEU A 27 -2.50 -11.77 3.32
CA LEU A 27 -2.66 -12.38 4.64
C LEU A 27 -2.93 -11.35 5.76
N GLY A 28 -2.96 -10.05 5.46
CA GLY A 28 -3.11 -8.99 6.46
C GLY A 28 -1.93 -8.88 7.43
N LEU A 29 -0.77 -9.45 7.06
CA LEU A 29 0.47 -9.42 7.85
C LEU A 29 1.27 -8.15 7.60
N VAL A 30 0.92 -7.36 6.59
CA VAL A 30 1.48 -6.03 6.38
C VAL A 30 0.90 -5.11 7.43
N THR A 31 1.72 -4.75 8.41
CA THR A 31 1.44 -3.58 9.25
C THR A 31 1.46 -2.36 8.34
N LYS A 32 0.43 -1.50 8.42
CA LYS A 32 0.47 -0.21 7.71
C LYS A 32 1.66 0.57 8.26
N HIS A 33 2.79 0.53 7.56
CA HIS A 33 3.95 1.33 7.91
C HIS A 33 3.64 2.77 7.51
N GLY A 34 3.31 3.58 8.53
CA GLY A 34 2.80 4.93 8.37
C GLY A 34 1.28 4.97 8.38
N ALA A 35 0.70 5.67 9.37
CA ALA A 35 -0.66 6.17 9.22
C ALA A 35 -0.69 7.04 7.96
N ALA A 36 -1.71 6.91 7.13
CA ALA A 36 -1.97 7.93 6.12
C ALA A 36 -2.00 9.28 6.84
N PRO A 37 -1.35 10.34 6.32
CA PRO A 37 -1.36 11.63 6.98
C PRO A 37 -2.81 12.04 7.21
N ASP A 38 -3.09 12.51 8.42
CA ASP A 38 -4.38 13.15 8.66
C ASP A 38 -4.48 14.43 7.82
N ARG A 39 -5.67 15.03 7.77
CA ARG A 39 -5.88 16.24 6.97
C ARG A 39 -4.89 17.35 7.35
N ALA A 40 -4.50 17.46 8.61
CA ALA A 40 -3.53 18.46 9.06
C ALA A 40 -2.12 18.17 8.54
N GLY A 41 -1.68 16.91 8.57
CA GLY A 41 -0.41 16.46 8.02
C GLY A 41 -0.33 16.68 6.51
N LEU A 42 -1.42 16.42 5.78
CA LEU A 42 -1.49 16.71 4.36
C LEU A 42 -1.37 18.22 4.08
N SER A 43 -2.14 19.06 4.77
CA SER A 43 -2.03 20.52 4.61
C SER A 43 -0.63 21.05 4.93
N ARG A 44 0.04 20.50 5.95
CA ARG A 44 1.42 20.86 6.28
C ARG A 44 2.39 20.48 5.15
N MET A 45 2.18 19.34 4.48
CA MET A 45 3.00 18.95 3.34
C MET A 45 2.81 19.89 2.15
N MET A 46 1.56 20.23 1.81
CA MET A 46 1.25 21.15 0.70
C MET A 46 1.86 22.55 0.92
N MET A 47 1.92 23.02 2.17
CA MET A 47 2.61 24.28 2.49
C MET A 47 4.14 24.19 2.43
N GLN A 48 4.72 23.03 2.77
CA GLN A 48 6.18 22.83 2.74
C GLN A 48 6.71 22.58 1.33
N PHE A 49 5.88 21.98 0.47
CA PHE A 49 6.19 21.67 -0.91
C PHE A 49 5.09 22.23 -1.81
N PRO A 50 5.05 23.57 -1.98
CA PRO A 50 4.15 24.15 -2.96
C PRO A 50 4.55 23.66 -4.36
N ASP A 51 3.58 23.26 -5.16
CA ASP A 51 3.82 23.01 -6.57
C ASP A 51 4.21 24.34 -7.22
N ASP A 52 5.41 24.43 -7.78
CA ASP A 52 5.86 25.61 -8.51
C ASP A 52 5.02 25.70 -9.79
N GLU A 53 4.17 26.73 -9.93
CA GLU A 53 3.55 27.11 -11.22
C GLU A 53 4.60 27.75 -12.15
N GLY A 54 5.80 27.16 -12.20
CA GLY A 54 6.90 27.51 -13.09
C GLY A 54 6.73 26.91 -14.48
N ASP A 55 5.55 27.09 -15.09
CA ASP A 55 5.38 27.04 -16.53
C ASP A 55 4.34 28.11 -16.94
N GLY A 56 4.69 29.36 -16.62
CA GLY A 56 4.20 30.50 -17.38
C GLY A 56 5.09 30.67 -18.61
N GLY A 57 4.68 30.05 -19.73
CA GLY A 57 5.30 30.16 -21.05
C GLY A 57 4.34 29.79 -22.17
#